data_AF-A0A1F2TRV3-F1
#
_entry.id   AF-A0A1F2TRV3-F1
#
_cell.length_a   1.000
_cell.length_b   1.000
_cell.length_c   1.000
_cell.angle_alpha   90.00
_cell.angle_beta   90.00
_cell.angle_gamma   90.00
#
_symmetry.space_group_name_H-M   'P 1'
#
loop_
_entity.id
_entity.type
_entity.pdbx_description
1 polymer ?
#
loop_
_entity_poly.entity_id
_entity_poly.type
_entity_poly.pdbx_seq_one_letter_code
_entity_poly.pdbx_strand_id
1 'polypeptide(L)'
;MPADEAVTLEGGCDCREVRYRMTSAPLFVHCCHCRWCQRETGAAFALNAMIEADRVVLLSGEPEVVNTPSNSGKGQKIARCPKCRIALWSNYAGAGDKVRFVRVGTLDEPDRLPPDIHIFTSTKQPWVVLPPGTPAVPEFYELKKYWPAASLERRRALLGR
;
A
#
# COMPACT_ATOMS: atom_id res chain seq x y z
N MET A 1 -17.23 8.71 -4.09
CA MET A 1 -16.51 9.99 -4.31
C MET A 1 -16.33 10.17 -5.81
N PRO A 2 -16.63 11.34 -6.39
CA PRO A 2 -16.54 11.54 -7.84
C PRO A 2 -15.08 11.40 -8.30
N ALA A 3 -14.91 10.83 -9.48
CA ALA A 3 -13.67 10.25 -9.96
C ALA A 3 -12.71 11.25 -10.66
N ASP A 4 -12.85 12.57 -10.47
CA ASP A 4 -12.25 13.52 -11.43
C ASP A 4 -11.68 14.83 -10.87
N GLU A 5 -11.55 14.98 -9.54
CA GLU A 5 -10.55 15.93 -9.03
C GLU A 5 -9.21 15.21 -9.04
N ALA A 6 -8.19 15.79 -9.67
CA ALA A 6 -6.85 15.21 -9.75
C ALA A 6 -6.27 15.05 -8.33
N VAL A 7 -6.59 13.93 -7.67
CA VAL A 7 -6.16 13.62 -6.30
C VAL A 7 -4.66 13.49 -6.32
N THR A 8 -4.02 14.58 -5.92
CA THR A 8 -2.59 14.64 -5.65
C THR A 8 -2.41 14.49 -4.15
N LEU A 9 -1.66 13.46 -3.74
CA LEU A 9 -1.35 13.20 -2.34
C LEU A 9 0.17 13.22 -2.19
N GLU A 10 0.68 14.04 -1.29
CA GLU A 10 2.09 14.08 -0.96
C GLU A 10 2.37 13.33 0.33
N GLY A 11 3.62 12.91 0.46
CA GLY A 11 4.09 12.20 1.63
C GLY A 11 5.60 12.13 1.67
N GLY A 12 6.11 11.44 2.68
CA GLY A 12 7.53 11.23 2.83
C GLY A 12 7.87 10.51 4.12
N CYS A 13 9.16 10.34 4.34
CA CYS A 13 9.65 9.81 5.60
C CYS A 13 9.60 10.88 6.70
N ASP A 14 9.71 10.43 7.94
CA ASP A 14 9.58 11.28 9.13
C ASP A 14 10.67 12.37 9.20
N CYS A 15 11.89 12.05 8.77
CA CYS A 15 13.00 13.02 8.71
C CYS A 15 12.96 13.95 7.48
N ARG A 16 11.94 13.83 6.62
CA ARG A 16 11.71 14.66 5.42
C ARG A 16 12.78 14.59 4.32
N GLU A 17 13.79 13.74 4.48
CA GLU A 17 14.83 13.50 3.46
C GLU A 17 14.21 13.01 2.14
N VAL A 18 13.33 12.00 2.22
CA VAL A 18 12.63 11.44 1.07
C VAL A 18 11.20 11.97 1.06
N ARG A 19 10.84 12.65 -0.03
CA ARG A 19 9.49 13.18 -0.30
C ARG A 19 8.98 12.63 -1.62
N TYR A 20 7.69 12.36 -1.69
CA TYR A 20 7.05 11.84 -2.88
C TYR A 20 5.64 12.40 -3.08
N ARG A 21 5.14 12.26 -4.30
CA ARG A 21 3.79 12.62 -4.72
C ARG A 21 3.14 11.45 -5.44
N MET A 22 1.94 11.09 -5.01
CA MET A 22 1.01 10.26 -5.78
C MET A 22 0.23 11.18 -6.73
N THR A 23 0.33 10.94 -8.03
CA THR A 23 -0.29 11.79 -9.08
C THR A 23 -1.73 11.37 -9.43
N SER A 24 -2.28 10.40 -8.71
CA SER A 24 -3.67 9.98 -8.83
C SER A 24 -4.12 9.21 -7.58
N ALA A 25 -5.42 8.96 -7.46
CA ALA A 25 -5.96 8.01 -6.48
C ALA A 25 -5.37 6.59 -6.69
N PRO A 26 -5.16 5.83 -5.59
CA PRO A 26 -4.69 4.45 -5.69
C PRO A 26 -5.71 3.56 -6.40
N LEU A 27 -5.23 2.41 -6.87
CA LEU A 27 -6.05 1.32 -7.39
C LEU A 27 -6.95 0.73 -6.28
N PHE A 28 -6.39 0.53 -5.08
CA PHE A 28 -7.08 -0.05 -3.93
C PHE A 28 -6.24 0.10 -2.65
N VAL A 29 -6.85 0.15 -1.48
CA VAL A 29 -6.19 0.29 -0.17
C VAL A 29 -6.41 -0.97 0.68
N HIS A 30 -5.33 -1.68 1.03
CA HIS A 30 -5.40 -2.88 1.87
C HIS A 30 -4.96 -2.55 3.30
N CYS A 31 -5.77 -2.93 4.27
CA CYS A 31 -5.30 -3.11 5.64
C CYS A 31 -4.94 -4.60 5.85
N CYS A 32 -3.65 -4.91 5.82
CA CYS A 32 -3.16 -6.27 5.95
C CYS A 32 -2.80 -6.60 7.39
N HIS A 33 -3.40 -7.67 7.90
CA HIS A 33 -3.23 -8.14 9.27
C HIS A 33 -2.25 -9.32 9.41
N CYS A 34 -1.53 -9.71 8.35
CA CYS A 34 -0.60 -10.84 8.44
C CYS A 34 0.59 -10.54 9.37
N ARG A 35 1.19 -11.59 9.93
CA ARG A 35 2.34 -11.45 10.86
C ARG A 35 3.56 -10.76 10.23
N TRP A 36 3.73 -10.83 8.91
CA TRP A 36 4.80 -10.13 8.20
C TRP A 36 4.55 -8.63 8.17
N CYS A 37 3.32 -8.20 7.86
CA CYS A 37 2.94 -6.79 7.91
C CYS A 37 3.04 -6.20 9.32
N GLN A 38 2.69 -7.00 10.35
CA GLN A 38 2.89 -6.62 11.75
C GLN A 38 4.38 -6.40 12.07
N ARG A 39 5.26 -7.33 11.67
CA ARG A 39 6.72 -7.19 11.86
C ARG A 39 7.29 -5.98 11.11
N GLU A 40 6.89 -5.76 9.87
CA GLU A 40 7.41 -4.67 9.02
C GLU A 40 7.00 -3.26 9.46
N THR A 41 5.98 -3.16 10.32
CA THR A 41 5.47 -1.89 10.84
C THR A 41 5.68 -1.72 12.33
N GLY A 42 5.89 -2.82 13.07
CA GLY A 42 5.79 -2.84 14.53
C GLY A 42 4.36 -2.65 15.05
N ALA A 43 3.36 -2.52 14.16
CA ALA A 43 1.97 -2.25 14.50
C ALA A 43 1.09 -3.50 14.33
N ALA A 44 -0.21 -3.38 14.64
CA ALA A 44 -1.15 -4.48 14.51
C ALA A 44 -1.48 -4.86 13.05
N PHE A 45 -1.17 -3.98 12.10
CA PHE A 45 -1.41 -4.16 10.66
C PHE A 45 -0.55 -3.21 9.84
N ALA A 46 -0.49 -3.42 8.52
CA ALA A 46 0.03 -2.44 7.57
C ALA A 46 -1.10 -1.96 6.65
N LEU A 47 -1.29 -0.64 6.59
CA LEU A 47 -2.22 0.00 5.65
C LEU A 47 -1.44 0.44 4.40
N ASN A 48 -1.77 -0.14 3.25
CA ASN A 48 -1.05 0.07 2.00
C ASN A 48 -2.00 0.50 0.88
N ALA A 49 -1.68 1.62 0.24
CA ALA A 49 -2.33 2.09 -0.98
C ALA A 49 -1.58 1.52 -2.20
N MET A 50 -2.26 0.71 -2.99
CA MET A 50 -1.72 0.15 -4.24
C MET A 50 -1.85 1.17 -5.36
N ILE A 51 -0.74 1.50 -6.02
CA ILE A 51 -0.73 2.45 -7.13
C ILE A 51 0.34 2.05 -8.15
N GLU A 52 0.14 2.41 -9.41
CA GLU A 52 1.13 2.26 -10.47
C GLU A 52 2.42 3.00 -10.10
N ALA A 53 3.57 2.38 -10.37
CA ALA A 53 4.85 2.89 -9.91
C ALA A 53 5.24 4.22 -10.57
N ASP A 54 4.82 4.45 -11.81
CA ASP A 54 5.02 5.69 -12.56
C ASP A 54 4.17 6.86 -12.02
N ARG A 55 3.14 6.58 -11.23
CA ARG A 55 2.30 7.57 -10.56
C ARG A 55 2.78 7.96 -9.17
N VAL A 56 3.95 7.46 -8.75
CA VAL A 56 4.62 7.88 -7.52
C VAL A 56 5.92 8.58 -7.92
N VAL A 57 5.91 9.90 -7.84
CA VAL A 57 7.01 10.77 -8.26
C VAL A 57 7.80 11.20 -7.04
N LEU A 58 9.12 11.00 -7.05
CA LEU A 58 10.01 11.53 -6.02
C LEU A 58 10.11 13.06 -6.16
N LEU A 59 9.96 13.76 -5.04
CA LEU A 59 10.11 15.22 -4.95
C LEU A 59 11.47 15.60 -4.37
N SER A 60 12.00 14.77 -3.46
CA SER A 60 13.34 14.91 -2.90
C SER A 60 13.83 13.57 -2.36
N GLY A 61 15.16 13.41 -2.32
CA GLY A 61 15.83 12.23 -1.79
C GLY A 61 15.62 10.97 -2.62
N GLU A 62 16.46 9.96 -2.35
CA GLU A 62 16.35 8.65 -2.97
C GLU A 62 16.24 7.58 -1.89
N PRO A 63 15.20 6.72 -1.93
CA PRO A 63 15.09 5.63 -0.99
C PRO A 63 16.05 4.50 -1.34
N GLU A 64 16.57 3.83 -0.32
CA GLU A 64 17.26 2.56 -0.49
C GLU A 64 16.24 1.42 -0.69
N VAL A 65 16.57 0.42 -1.50
CA VAL A 65 15.71 -0.74 -1.70
C VAL A 65 16.27 -1.95 -0.96
N VAL A 66 15.47 -2.52 -0.06
CA VAL A 66 15.83 -3.70 0.74
C VAL A 66 14.97 -4.89 0.30
N ASN A 67 15.62 -6.02 -0.01
CA ASN A 67 14.92 -7.29 -0.24
C ASN A 67 14.49 -7.87 1.11
N THR A 68 13.21 -8.20 1.25
CA THR A 68 12.63 -8.62 2.53
C THR A 68 11.68 -9.80 2.33
N PRO A 69 11.66 -10.79 3.24
CA PRO A 69 10.66 -11.87 3.20
C PRO A 69 9.22 -11.34 3.23
N SER A 70 8.30 -12.11 2.66
CA SER A 70 6.87 -11.79 2.66
C SER A 70 6.04 -13.04 2.96
N ASN A 71 4.78 -12.86 3.35
CA ASN A 71 3.85 -13.97 3.64
C ASN A 71 3.70 -14.94 2.47
N SER A 72 3.89 -14.47 1.23
CA SER A 72 3.78 -15.29 0.01
C SER A 72 4.93 -16.27 -0.20
N GLY A 73 6.02 -16.18 0.59
CA GLY A 73 7.26 -16.90 0.36
C GLY A 73 8.12 -16.36 -0.80
N LYS A 74 7.57 -15.49 -1.66
CA LYS A 74 8.27 -14.90 -2.82
C LYS A 74 9.03 -13.61 -2.51
N GLY A 75 8.99 -13.16 -1.26
CA GLY A 75 9.62 -11.90 -0.84
C GLY A 75 8.91 -10.64 -1.33
N GLN A 76 9.55 -9.50 -1.09
CA GLN A 76 9.17 -8.15 -1.50
C GLN A 76 10.40 -7.26 -1.53
N LYS A 77 10.35 -6.19 -2.30
CA LYS A 77 11.30 -5.08 -2.22
C LYS A 77 10.67 -3.95 -1.41
N ILE A 78 11.36 -3.44 -0.40
CA ILE A 78 10.88 -2.33 0.44
C ILE A 78 11.77 -1.12 0.19
N ALA A 79 11.18 -0.02 -0.27
CA ALA A 79 11.84 1.27 -0.37
C ALA A 79 11.82 1.95 1.01
N ARG A 80 13.00 2.25 1.55
CA ARG A 80 13.19 2.87 2.86
C ARG A 80 13.97 4.17 2.74
N CYS A 81 13.70 5.12 3.62
CA CYS A 81 14.58 6.27 3.75
C CYS A 81 15.95 5.81 4.28
N PRO A 82 17.08 6.15 3.62
CA PRO A 82 18.41 5.71 4.07
C PRO A 82 18.82 6.35 5.42
N LYS A 83 18.18 7.45 5.81
CA LYS A 83 18.46 8.19 7.04
C LYS A 83 17.65 7.68 8.23
N CYS A 84 16.32 7.75 8.15
CA CYS A 84 15.44 7.37 9.27
C CYS A 84 14.81 5.97 9.14
N ARG A 85 15.14 5.21 8.07
CA ARG A 85 14.73 3.81 7.84
C ARG A 85 13.23 3.54 7.71
N ILE A 86 12.40 4.59 7.72
CA ILE A 86 10.96 4.49 7.46
C ILE A 86 10.73 3.86 6.09
N ALA A 87 9.92 2.79 6.07
CA ALA A 87 9.44 2.18 4.86
C ALA A 87 8.38 3.06 4.21
N LEU A 88 8.59 3.42 2.94
CA LEU A 88 7.70 4.29 2.18
C LEU A 88 6.74 3.48 1.32
N TRP A 89 7.24 2.46 0.63
CA TRP A 89 6.43 1.53 -0.13
C TRP A 89 7.09 0.16 -0.28
N SER A 90 6.26 -0.84 -0.61
CA SER A 90 6.72 -2.16 -1.04
C SER A 90 6.41 -2.42 -2.51
N ASN A 91 7.22 -3.24 -3.18
CA ASN A 91 6.91 -3.89 -4.44
C ASN A 91 6.91 -5.41 -4.20
N TYR A 92 5.73 -6.03 -4.27
CA TYR A 92 5.57 -7.48 -4.05
C TYR A 92 5.76 -8.26 -5.35
N ALA A 93 6.36 -9.46 -5.24
CA ALA A 93 6.66 -10.31 -6.39
C ALA A 93 5.47 -10.58 -7.33
N GLY A 94 4.24 -10.66 -6.80
CA GLY A 94 3.04 -10.92 -7.59
C GLY A 94 2.63 -9.78 -8.54
N ALA A 95 3.02 -8.54 -8.25
CA ALA A 95 2.78 -7.37 -9.11
C ALA A 95 4.07 -6.79 -9.72
N GLY A 96 5.23 -7.22 -9.22
CA GLY A 96 6.55 -6.73 -9.63
C GLY A 96 6.75 -5.26 -9.30
N ASP A 97 7.69 -4.63 -10.02
CA ASP A 97 8.05 -3.22 -9.82
C ASP A 97 7.03 -2.24 -10.41
N LYS A 98 6.03 -2.76 -11.11
CA LYS A 98 4.98 -1.96 -11.76
C LYS A 98 3.96 -1.39 -10.77
N VAL A 99 3.81 -2.01 -9.59
CA VAL A 99 2.85 -1.57 -8.56
C VAL A 99 3.58 -1.33 -7.26
N ARG A 100 3.43 -0.12 -6.71
CA ARG A 100 3.90 0.26 -5.38
C ARG A 100 2.76 0.14 -4.38
N PHE A 101 3.06 -0.41 -3.23
CA PHE A 101 2.19 -0.51 -2.06
C PHE A 101 2.66 0.56 -1.08
N VAL A 102 2.19 1.78 -1.26
CA VAL A 102 2.58 2.96 -0.47
C VAL A 102 2.03 2.82 0.94
N ARG A 103 2.88 3.00 1.96
CA ARG A 103 2.48 3.02 3.36
C ARG A 103 1.64 4.27 3.59
N VAL A 104 0.34 4.08 3.79
CA VAL A 104 -0.62 5.21 3.90
C VAL A 104 -0.22 6.18 5.00
N GLY A 105 0.28 5.69 6.14
CA GLY A 105 0.76 6.53 7.24
C GLY A 105 1.99 7.40 6.94
N THR A 106 2.59 7.30 5.75
CA THR A 106 3.68 8.20 5.32
C THR A 106 3.17 9.35 4.44
N LEU A 107 1.87 9.41 4.14
CA LEU A 107 1.25 10.56 3.50
C LEU A 107 1.10 11.72 4.50
N ASP A 108 1.10 12.94 4.00
CA ASP A 108 0.85 14.13 4.82
C ASP A 108 -0.61 14.18 5.30
N GLU A 109 -1.55 13.63 4.51
CA GLU A 109 -2.99 13.51 4.81
C GLU A 109 -3.45 12.03 4.75
N PRO A 110 -3.01 11.17 5.70
CA PRO A 110 -3.23 9.72 5.62
C PRO A 110 -4.69 9.31 5.78
N ASP A 111 -5.51 10.13 6.43
CA ASP A 111 -6.94 9.94 6.67
C ASP A 111 -7.78 9.97 5.38
N ARG A 112 -7.24 10.51 4.28
CA ARG A 112 -7.88 10.50 2.96
C ARG A 112 -7.92 9.12 2.31
N LEU A 113 -7.17 8.14 2.82
CA LEU A 113 -7.09 6.78 2.28
C LEU A 113 -7.45 5.72 3.36
N PRO A 114 -8.70 5.66 3.82
CA PRO A 114 -9.17 4.57 4.67
C PRO A 114 -9.08 3.22 3.93
N PRO A 115 -9.06 2.08 4.65
CA PRO A 115 -9.01 0.77 4.00
C PRO A 115 -10.27 0.47 3.19
N ASP A 116 -10.09 0.02 1.95
CA ASP A 116 -11.16 -0.57 1.16
C ASP A 116 -11.48 -2.01 1.62
N ILE A 117 -10.49 -2.69 2.20
CA ILE A 117 -10.62 -4.07 2.70
C ILE A 117 -9.61 -4.37 3.82
N HIS A 118 -10.03 -5.24 4.75
CA HIS A 118 -9.13 -5.92 5.68
C HIS A 118 -8.82 -7.33 5.18
N ILE A 119 -7.54 -7.68 5.07
CA ILE A 119 -7.07 -8.99 4.60
C ILE A 119 -6.21 -9.69 5.65
N PHE A 120 -6.10 -11.01 5.54
CA PHE A 120 -5.38 -11.87 6.48
C PHE A 120 -5.91 -11.77 7.93
N THR A 121 -7.22 -11.59 8.10
CA THR A 121 -7.83 -11.39 9.42
C THR A 121 -7.79 -12.64 10.31
N SER A 122 -7.49 -13.82 9.74
CA SER A 122 -7.18 -15.04 10.50
C SER A 122 -6.03 -14.86 11.50
N THR A 123 -5.12 -13.92 11.22
CA THR A 123 -3.97 -13.59 12.08
C THR A 123 -4.04 -12.19 12.69
N LYS A 124 -5.18 -11.49 12.56
CA LYS A 124 -5.44 -10.22 13.23
C LYS A 124 -5.25 -10.36 14.73
N GLN A 125 -4.67 -9.36 15.38
CA GLN A 125 -4.60 -9.36 16.84
C GLN A 125 -6.02 -9.32 17.44
N PRO A 126 -6.32 -10.09 18.51
CA PRO A 126 -7.69 -10.22 19.01
C PRO A 126 -8.36 -8.90 19.40
N TRP A 127 -7.59 -7.95 19.95
CA TRP A 127 -8.09 -6.66 20.43
C TRP A 127 -8.45 -5.65 19.32
N VAL A 128 -7.99 -5.88 18.07
CA VAL A 128 -8.28 -4.97 16.96
C VAL A 128 -9.74 -5.12 16.53
N VAL A 129 -10.55 -4.08 16.74
CA VAL A 129 -11.94 -4.04 16.26
C VAL A 129 -11.95 -3.50 14.83
N LEU A 130 -12.63 -4.21 13.91
CA LEU A 130 -12.77 -3.77 12.53
C LEU A 130 -14.09 -3.00 12.37
N PRO A 131 -14.10 -1.84 11.66
CA PRO A 131 -15.32 -1.07 11.45
C PRO A 131 -16.42 -1.90 10.77
N PRO A 132 -17.69 -1.80 11.21
CA PRO A 132 -18.79 -2.42 10.50
C PRO A 132 -18.92 -1.78 9.10
N GLY A 133 -19.10 -2.59 8.07
CA GLY A 133 -19.28 -2.13 6.69
C GLY A 133 -18.02 -2.13 5.83
N THR A 134 -16.82 -2.24 6.40
CA THR A 134 -15.60 -2.49 5.62
C THR A 134 -15.41 -4.00 5.43
N PRO A 135 -15.30 -4.50 4.19
CA PRO A 135 -15.06 -5.92 3.94
C PRO A 135 -13.85 -6.45 4.70
N ALA A 136 -13.97 -7.66 5.24
CA ALA A 136 -12.91 -8.33 5.97
C ALA A 136 -12.86 -9.81 5.57
N VAL A 137 -11.68 -10.30 5.17
CA VAL A 137 -11.49 -11.69 4.75
C VAL A 137 -10.36 -12.35 5.54
N PRO A 138 -10.49 -13.65 5.90
CA PRO A 138 -9.50 -14.35 6.72
C PRO A 138 -8.15 -14.46 6.01
N GLU A 139 -8.11 -14.52 4.68
CA GLU A 139 -6.89 -14.65 3.88
C GLU A 139 -6.84 -13.56 2.80
N PHE A 140 -6.81 -13.94 1.52
CA PHE A 140 -6.86 -13.03 0.38
C PHE A 140 -8.24 -13.04 -0.30
N TYR A 141 -8.49 -12.11 -1.20
CA TYR A 141 -9.78 -11.92 -1.84
C TYR A 141 -9.71 -12.03 -3.37
N GLU A 142 -10.88 -12.24 -3.97
CA GLU A 142 -11.06 -12.22 -5.43
C GLU A 142 -11.13 -10.77 -5.94
N LEU A 143 -10.14 -10.34 -6.72
CA LEU A 143 -10.02 -8.96 -7.24
C LEU A 143 -11.33 -8.45 -7.86
N LYS A 144 -11.96 -9.24 -8.74
CA LYS A 144 -13.20 -8.87 -9.46
C LYS A 144 -14.39 -8.60 -8.54
N LYS A 145 -14.38 -9.15 -7.32
CA LYS A 145 -15.48 -8.98 -6.36
C LYS A 145 -15.41 -7.66 -5.61
N TYR A 146 -14.21 -7.15 -5.35
CA TYR A 146 -14.01 -6.02 -4.43
C TYR A 146 -13.45 -4.76 -5.12
N TRP A 147 -12.74 -4.88 -6.24
CA TRP A 147 -12.11 -3.74 -6.88
C TRP A 147 -13.11 -2.94 -7.73
N PRO A 148 -13.05 -1.60 -7.69
CA PRO A 148 -13.78 -0.77 -8.64
C PRO A 148 -13.43 -1.10 -10.10
N ALA A 149 -14.41 -0.98 -11.00
CA ALA A 149 -14.22 -1.25 -12.44
C ALA A 149 -13.04 -0.45 -13.02
N ALA A 150 -12.95 0.84 -12.72
CA ALA A 150 -11.85 1.71 -13.16
C ALA A 150 -10.46 1.22 -12.68
N SER A 151 -10.37 0.69 -11.45
CA SER A 151 -9.12 0.13 -10.92
C SER A 151 -8.76 -1.19 -11.62
N LEU A 152 -9.75 -2.03 -11.95
CA LEU A 152 -9.54 -3.24 -12.72
C LEU A 152 -9.04 -2.95 -14.15
N GLU A 153 -9.59 -1.92 -14.80
CA GLU A 153 -9.16 -1.46 -16.12
C GLU A 153 -7.72 -0.93 -16.09
N ARG A 154 -7.39 -0.04 -15.16
CA ARG A 154 -6.02 0.45 -14.94
C ARG A 154 -5.05 -0.69 -14.69
N ARG A 155 -5.41 -1.63 -13.82
CA ARG A 155 -4.58 -2.81 -13.52
C ARG A 155 -4.39 -3.68 -14.77
N ARG A 156 -5.43 -3.89 -15.58
CA ARG A 156 -5.34 -4.66 -16.84
C ARG A 156 -4.40 -3.97 -17.82
N ALA A 157 -4.49 -2.65 -17.98
CA ALA A 157 -3.58 -1.89 -18.83
C ALA A 157 -2.11 -1.98 -18.37
N LEU A 158 -1.87 -2.02 -17.04
CA LEU A 158 -0.52 -2.10 -16.47
C LEU A 158 0.14 -3.49 -16.60
N LEU A 159 -0.64 -4.55 -16.30
CA LEU A 159 -0.13 -5.92 -16.17
C LEU A 159 -0.41 -6.79 -17.40
N GLY A 160 -1.26 -6.34 -18.31
CA GLY A 160 -1.58 -7.05 -19.55
C GLY A 160 -0.44 -6.99 -20.56
N ARG A 161 0.20 -8.15 -20.77
CA ARG A 161 0.10 -8.86 -22.05
C ARG A 161 -0.80 -10.07 -21.81
#